data_AF-Q4C3R7-F1
#
_entry.id   AF-Q4C3R7-F1
#
_cell.length_a   1.000
_cell.length_b   1.000
_cell.length_c   1.000
_cell.angle_alpha   90.00
_cell.angle_beta   90.00
_cell.angle_gamma   90.00
#
_symmetry.space_group_name_H-M   'P 1'
#
loop_
_entity.id
_entity.type
_entity.pdbx_description
1 polymer ?
#
loop_
_entity_poly.entity_id
_entity_poly.type
_entity_poly.pdbx_seq_one_letter_code
_entity_poly.pdbx_strand_id
1 'polypeptide(L)'
;MEKKIQGQTGKEPWFILTNLDSLSEVLKVYRARAGIEAMFKDCKTGGYNLEGSKANNKRLNSLILLIAIAYTATSLKGKTFRQTNQGKYIASLTEKSRRDRRHSNFWIGLYGSL
;
A
#
# COMPACT_ATOMS: atom_id res chain seq x y z
N MET A 1 -24.45 -3.83 -21.67
CA MET A 1 -25.37 -3.88 -20.51
C MET A 1 -24.65 -3.31 -19.30
N GLU A 2 -24.93 -2.04 -18.97
CA GLU A 2 -24.39 -1.36 -17.79
C GLU A 2 -25.29 -1.67 -16.57
N LYS A 3 -24.72 -2.19 -15.48
CA LYS A 3 -25.43 -2.29 -14.20
C LYS A 3 -25.24 -0.98 -13.43
N LYS A 4 -26.29 -0.16 -13.39
CA LYS A 4 -26.42 1.00 -12.49
C LYS A 4 -26.54 0.52 -11.04
N ILE A 5 -25.69 1.06 -10.16
CA ILE A 5 -25.87 0.96 -8.70
C ILE A 5 -26.74 2.14 -8.27
N GLN A 6 -27.94 1.84 -7.79
CA GLN A 6 -28.98 2.81 -7.48
C GLN A 6 -28.72 3.44 -6.11
N GLY A 7 -28.56 4.78 -6.06
CA GLY A 7 -28.59 5.55 -4.80
C GLY A 7 -27.41 6.47 -4.46
N GLN A 8 -26.64 7.03 -5.39
CA GLN A 8 -25.65 8.08 -5.06
C GLN A 8 -25.84 9.32 -5.94
N THR A 9 -26.05 10.47 -5.30
CA THR A 9 -25.95 11.82 -5.88
C THR A 9 -24.74 11.88 -6.80
N GLY A 10 -24.96 12.29 -8.05
CA GLY A 10 -24.13 11.99 -9.22
C GLY A 10 -22.63 12.22 -9.00
N LYS A 11 -21.90 11.14 -8.74
CA LYS A 11 -20.45 11.14 -8.84
C LYS A 11 -20.08 11.27 -10.31
N GLU A 12 -19.27 12.26 -10.64
CA GLU A 12 -18.73 12.42 -11.98
C GLU A 12 -18.08 11.11 -12.45
N PRO A 13 -18.31 10.68 -13.70
CA PRO A 13 -17.69 9.49 -14.23
C PRO A 13 -16.17 9.69 -14.35
N TRP A 14 -15.42 8.62 -14.07
CA TRP A 14 -13.97 8.62 -14.23
C TRP A 14 -13.62 8.27 -15.68
N PHE A 15 -12.92 9.18 -16.37
CA PHE A 15 -12.35 8.91 -17.69
C PHE A 15 -10.92 8.40 -17.51
N ILE A 16 -10.64 7.19 -18.01
CA ILE A 16 -9.31 6.56 -17.94
C ILE A 16 -8.78 6.41 -19.36
N LEU A 17 -7.72 7.15 -19.69
CA LEU A 17 -6.99 6.98 -20.94
C LEU A 17 -5.95 5.86 -20.77
N THR A 18 -5.94 4.90 -21.68
CA THR A 18 -5.11 3.69 -21.55
C THR A 18 -4.76 3.12 -22.91
N ASN A 19 -3.62 2.45 -22.98
CA ASN A 19 -3.15 1.67 -24.12
C ASN A 19 -3.45 0.15 -23.95
N LEU A 20 -4.26 -0.22 -22.96
CA LEU A 20 -4.69 -1.60 -22.74
C LEU A 20 -6.01 -1.87 -23.45
N ASP A 21 -6.10 -3.01 -24.13
CA ASP A 21 -7.26 -3.35 -24.96
C ASP A 21 -8.45 -3.92 -24.15
N SER A 22 -8.20 -4.38 -22.93
CA SER A 22 -9.20 -5.05 -22.09
C SER A 22 -9.70 -4.15 -20.96
N LEU A 23 -11.00 -3.84 -20.96
CA LEU A 23 -11.65 -3.08 -19.88
C LEU A 23 -11.41 -3.73 -18.50
N SER A 24 -11.43 -5.06 -18.42
CA SER A 24 -11.19 -5.80 -17.17
C SER A 24 -9.77 -5.57 -16.65
N GLU A 25 -8.79 -5.55 -17.56
CA GLU A 25 -7.39 -5.29 -17.24
C GLU A 25 -7.18 -3.83 -16.82
N VAL A 26 -7.75 -2.88 -17.56
CA VAL A 26 -7.74 -1.44 -17.22
C VAL A 26 -8.26 -1.22 -15.82
N LEU A 27 -9.43 -1.78 -15.49
CA LEU A 27 -10.01 -1.64 -14.15
C LEU A 27 -9.17 -2.31 -13.08
N LYS A 28 -8.56 -3.47 -13.36
CA LYS A 28 -7.67 -4.17 -12.43
C LYS A 28 -6.42 -3.34 -12.13
N VAL A 29 -5.76 -2.80 -13.15
CA VAL A 29 -4.57 -1.95 -12.98
C VAL A 29 -4.94 -0.63 -12.29
N TYR A 30 -6.02 0.02 -12.71
CA TYR A 30 -6.44 1.29 -12.14
C TYR A 30 -6.82 1.17 -10.65
N ARG A 31 -7.49 0.07 -10.26
CA ARG A 31 -7.78 -0.20 -8.84
C ARG A 31 -6.52 -0.35 -7.98
N ALA A 32 -5.41 -0.81 -8.56
CA ALA A 32 -4.15 -0.95 -7.83
C ALA A 32 -3.47 0.41 -7.54
N ARG A 33 -3.90 1.51 -8.17
CA ARG A 33 -3.31 2.85 -8.01
C ARG A 33 -3.25 3.31 -6.56
N ALA A 34 -4.28 3.04 -5.77
CA ALA A 34 -4.34 3.42 -4.36
C ALA A 34 -3.27 2.74 -3.49
N GLY A 35 -2.64 1.65 -3.98
CA GLY A 35 -1.57 0.96 -3.27
C GLY A 35 -0.34 1.83 -2.97
N ILE A 36 -0.07 2.86 -3.80
CA ILE A 36 1.06 3.77 -3.57
C ILE A 36 0.84 4.65 -2.32
N GLU A 37 -0.41 4.95 -1.96
CA GLU A 37 -0.72 5.78 -0.79
C GLU A 37 -0.32 5.07 0.51
N ALA A 38 -0.47 3.74 0.56
CA ALA A 38 0.00 2.95 1.69
C ALA A 38 1.53 3.03 1.83
N MET A 39 2.27 2.94 0.71
CA MET A 39 3.72 3.12 0.70
C MET A 39 4.12 4.52 1.19
N PHE A 40 3.46 5.57 0.72
CA PHE A 40 3.76 6.94 1.16
C PHE A 40 3.49 7.13 2.65
N LYS A 41 2.42 6.54 3.18
CA LYS A 41 2.14 6.57 4.62
C LYS A 41 3.25 5.89 5.42
N ASP A 42 3.68 4.71 4.98
CA ASP A 42 4.72 3.92 5.65
C ASP A 42 6.12 4.62 5.60
N CYS A 43 6.44 5.33 4.52
CA CYS A 43 7.68 6.11 4.42
C CYS A 43 7.67 7.38 5.31
N LYS A 44 6.49 7.95 5.57
CA LYS A 44 6.30 9.15 6.39
C LYS A 44 6.03 8.76 7.85
N THR A 45 5.02 9.35 8.48
CA THR A 45 4.66 9.17 9.89
C THR A 45 4.17 7.76 10.24
N GLY A 46 3.81 6.93 9.26
CA GLY A 46 3.37 5.55 9.48
C GLY A 46 4.49 4.53 9.71
N GLY A 47 5.76 4.91 9.50
CA GLY A 47 6.90 4.02 9.66
C GLY A 47 8.22 4.79 9.80
N TYR A 48 8.90 5.04 8.69
CA TYR A 48 10.29 5.56 8.70
C TYR A 48 10.45 7.04 9.11
N ASN A 49 9.34 7.76 9.33
CA ASN A 49 9.29 9.15 9.80
C ASN A 49 10.17 10.11 8.95
N LEU A 50 10.11 9.97 7.63
CA LEU A 50 10.92 10.78 6.70
C LEU A 50 10.76 12.29 6.93
N GLU A 51 9.54 12.74 7.22
CA GLU A 51 9.21 14.16 7.47
C GLU A 51 9.87 14.69 8.76
N GLY A 52 10.11 13.82 9.75
CA GLY A 52 10.80 14.17 11.00
C GLY A 52 12.32 14.25 10.88
N SER A 53 12.92 13.77 9.78
CA SER A 53 14.38 13.65 9.64
C SER A 53 15.13 14.99 9.53
N LYS A 54 14.42 16.08 9.14
CA LYS A 54 14.98 17.43 8.91
C LYS A 54 16.27 17.41 8.06
N ALA A 55 16.38 16.48 7.11
CA ALA A 55 17.57 16.29 6.29
C ALA A 55 17.71 17.39 5.22
N ASN A 56 18.95 17.79 4.92
CA ASN A 56 19.25 18.63 3.76
C ASN A 56 19.11 17.84 2.44
N ASN A 57 19.07 18.51 1.29
CA ASN A 57 18.82 17.86 -0.01
C ASN A 57 19.73 16.65 -0.31
N LYS A 58 21.04 16.76 -0.04
CA LYS A 58 22.00 15.67 -0.28
C LYS A 58 21.69 14.46 0.61
N ARG A 59 21.47 14.71 1.90
CA ARG A 59 21.14 13.65 2.88
C ARG A 59 19.76 13.06 2.62
N LEU A 60 18.80 13.87 2.18
CA LEU A 60 17.44 13.44 1.84
C LEU A 60 17.46 12.45 0.69
N ASN A 61 18.21 12.72 -0.38
CA ASN A 61 18.35 11.77 -1.50
C ASN A 61 18.94 10.43 -1.05
N SER A 62 20.02 10.46 -0.27
CA SER A 62 20.60 9.23 0.27
C SER A 62 19.63 8.49 1.19
N LEU A 63 18.87 9.22 2.00
CA LEU A 63 17.87 8.65 2.90
C LEU A 63 16.70 8.01 2.15
N ILE A 64 16.20 8.65 1.09
CA ILE A 64 15.15 8.09 0.23
C ILE A 64 15.63 6.78 -0.42
N LEU A 65 16.87 6.74 -0.92
CA LEU A 65 17.44 5.52 -1.49
C LEU A 65 17.53 4.39 -0.45
N LEU A 66 18.01 4.70 0.76
CA LEU A 66 18.07 3.74 1.86
C LEU A 66 16.69 3.23 2.26
N ILE A 67 15.71 4.13 2.37
CA ILE A 67 14.32 3.77 2.65
C ILE A 67 13.77 2.88 1.53
N ALA A 68 14.03 3.17 0.26
CA ALA A 68 13.54 2.33 -0.84
C ALA A 68 14.07 0.89 -0.76
N ILE A 69 15.36 0.72 -0.45
CA ILE A 69 15.98 -0.61 -0.27
C ILE A 69 15.37 -1.31 0.95
N ALA A 70 15.34 -0.64 2.10
CA ALA A 70 14.83 -1.19 3.35
C ALA A 70 13.33 -1.54 3.28
N TYR A 71 12.54 -0.67 2.67
CA TYR A 71 11.10 -0.87 2.45
C TYR A 71 10.85 -2.08 1.54
N THR A 72 11.65 -2.25 0.49
CA THR A 72 11.53 -3.40 -0.42
C THR A 72 11.85 -4.70 0.32
N ALA A 73 12.96 -4.75 1.06
CA ALA A 73 13.36 -5.94 1.83
C ALA A 73 12.32 -6.34 2.88
N THR A 74 11.84 -5.38 3.68
CA THR A 74 10.82 -5.61 4.72
C THR A 74 9.48 -6.00 4.10
N SER A 75 9.07 -5.38 2.99
CA SER A 75 7.84 -5.73 2.28
C SER A 75 7.87 -7.16 1.72
N LEU A 76 9.01 -7.60 1.18
CA LEU A 76 9.20 -8.98 0.74
C LEU A 76 9.10 -9.96 1.92
N LYS A 77 9.75 -9.65 3.05
CA LYS A 77 9.69 -10.48 4.26
C LYS A 77 8.26 -10.57 4.81
N GLY A 78 7.54 -9.46 4.88
CA GLY A 78 6.14 -9.45 5.30
C GLY A 78 5.20 -10.18 4.34
N LYS A 79 5.51 -10.17 3.03
CA LYS A 79 4.81 -11.02 2.05
C LYS A 79 5.05 -12.50 2.36
N THR A 80 6.29 -12.90 2.66
CA THR A 80 6.62 -14.27 3.07
C THR A 80 5.85 -14.68 4.32
N PHE A 81 5.86 -13.85 5.37
CA PHE A 81 5.12 -14.13 6.61
C PHE A 81 3.62 -14.34 6.40
N ARG A 82 3.03 -13.66 5.41
CA ARG A 82 1.63 -13.88 5.04
C ARG A 82 1.44 -15.18 4.28
N GLN A 83 2.36 -15.54 3.38
CA GLN A 83 2.28 -16.78 2.61
C GLN A 83 2.48 -18.02 3.49
N THR A 84 3.32 -17.94 4.52
CA THR A 84 3.61 -19.03 5.46
C THR A 84 2.61 -19.12 6.62
N ASN A 85 1.51 -18.34 6.59
CA ASN A 85 0.52 -18.23 7.69
C ASN A 85 1.10 -17.78 9.04
N GLN A 86 2.33 -17.27 9.08
CA GLN A 86 2.96 -16.74 10.29
C GLN A 86 2.39 -15.36 10.68
N GLY A 87 1.79 -14.65 9.72
CA GLY A 87 1.18 -13.33 9.93
C GLY A 87 0.15 -13.26 11.06
N LYS A 88 -0.54 -14.36 11.40
CA LYS A 88 -1.49 -14.42 12.52
C LYS A 88 -0.84 -14.28 13.90
N TYR A 89 0.45 -14.62 14.01
CA TYR A 89 1.22 -14.50 15.24
C TYR A 89 1.90 -13.13 15.35
N ILE A 90 2.01 -12.40 14.25
CA ILE A 90 2.66 -11.08 14.19
C ILE A 90 1.62 -9.97 14.36
N ALA A 91 0.43 -10.12 13.78
CA ALA A 91 -0.60 -9.09 13.83
C ALA A 91 -2.01 -9.68 13.81
N SER A 92 -2.95 -9.04 14.51
CA SER A 92 -4.36 -9.39 14.43
C SER A 92 -4.87 -9.19 13.00
N LEU A 93 -5.30 -10.29 12.37
CA LEU A 93 -5.66 -10.30 10.95
C LEU A 93 -7.02 -9.64 10.66
N THR A 94 -7.91 -9.53 11.65
CA THR A 94 -9.31 -9.08 11.45
C THR A 94 -9.92 -8.46 12.70
N GLU A 95 -10.72 -7.41 12.51
CA GLU A 95 -11.75 -6.92 13.44
C GLU A 95 -13.12 -7.07 12.77
N LYS A 96 -14.19 -7.32 13.55
CA LYS A 96 -15.56 -7.59 13.04
C LYS A 96 -16.12 -6.54 12.07
N SER A 97 -15.60 -5.30 12.09
CA SER A 97 -16.13 -4.15 11.35
C SER A 97 -15.34 -3.80 10.07
N ARG A 98 -14.13 -4.32 9.88
CA ARG A 98 -13.24 -3.87 8.79
C ARG A 98 -13.27 -4.80 7.58
N ARG A 99 -13.53 -4.23 6.39
CA ARG A 99 -13.42 -4.96 5.10
C ARG A 99 -11.99 -5.04 4.59
N ASP A 100 -11.16 -4.05 4.91
CA ASP A 100 -9.79 -3.94 4.41
C ASP A 100 -8.74 -4.30 5.47
N ARG A 101 -7.56 -4.72 4.98
CA ARG A 101 -6.43 -5.11 5.82
C ARG A 101 -5.93 -3.94 6.68
N ARG A 102 -5.64 -4.21 7.96
CA ARG A 102 -5.14 -3.20 8.91
C ARG A 102 -3.69 -2.78 8.64
N HIS A 103 -2.84 -3.73 8.27
CA HIS A 103 -1.39 -3.54 8.18
C HIS A 103 -0.89 -3.86 6.76
N SER A 104 0.03 -3.05 6.25
CA SER A 104 0.75 -3.31 5.00
C SER A 104 1.69 -4.52 5.14
N ASN A 105 2.23 -5.02 4.02
CA ASN A 105 3.26 -6.05 4.08
C ASN A 105 4.54 -5.51 4.72
N PHE A 106 4.87 -4.24 4.46
CA PHE A 106 5.94 -3.53 5.15
C PHE A 106 5.80 -3.63 6.67
N TRP A 107 4.63 -3.25 7.21
CA TRP A 107 4.39 -3.25 8.65
C TRP A 107 4.57 -4.65 9.25
N ILE A 108 3.98 -5.68 8.63
CA ILE A 108 4.16 -7.07 9.10
C ILE A 108 5.61 -7.52 9.02
N GLY A 109 6.33 -7.15 7.95
CA GLY A 109 7.74 -7.50 7.79
C GLY A 109 8.65 -6.82 8.80
N LEU A 110 8.37 -5.56 9.13
CA LEU A 110 9.11 -4.78 10.12
C LEU A 110 8.90 -5.37 11.52
N TYR A 111 7.64 -5.54 11.95
CA TYR A 111 7.31 -6.00 13.30
C TYR A 111 7.52 -7.50 13.51
N GLY A 112 7.39 -8.32 12.48
CA GLY A 112 7.73 -9.74 12.56
C GLY A 112 9.23 -10.04 12.54
N SER A 113 10.07 -9.01 12.45
CA SER A 113 11.54 -9.12 12.49
C SER A 113 12.14 -8.60 13.79
N LEU A 114 11.33 -8.02 14.68
CA LEU A 114 11.69 -7.60 16.03
C LEU A 114 11.51 -8.78 16.99
#